data_AF-A0A7H9HXW6-F1
#
_entry.id   AF-A0A7H9HXW6-F1
#
_cell.length_a   1.000
_cell.length_b   1.000
_cell.length_c   1.000
_cell.angle_alpha   90.00
_cell.angle_beta   90.00
_cell.angle_gamma   90.00
#
_symmetry.space_group_name_H-M   'P 1'
#
loop_
_entity.id
_entity.type
_entity.pdbx_description
1 polymer ?
#
loop_
_entity_poly.entity_id
_entity_poly.type
_entity_poly.pdbx_seq_one_letter_code
_entity_poly.pdbx_strand_id
1 'polypeptide(L)'
;MLTPGAIQECVREFQEQELASNVDHSVLQQQRNHLEGRLLRERYLTKRLQLLYSQIDKTRNYQEFVDLLMNSRSLLREIFTAEGLARRASPRDPELDWSKFGVDIAEYVARNDELLALYNEGLL
;
A
#
# COMPACT_ATOMS: atom_id res chain seq x y z
N MET A 1 -2.67 31.34 -22.58
CA MET A 1 -3.56 31.92 -21.56
C MET A 1 -4.98 31.54 -21.94
N LEU A 2 -5.68 30.76 -21.10
CA LEU A 2 -7.06 30.36 -21.36
C LEU A 2 -7.98 31.57 -21.21
N THR A 3 -8.91 31.75 -22.15
CA THR A 3 -9.90 32.84 -22.12
C THR A 3 -10.89 32.63 -20.97
N PRO A 4 -11.39 33.71 -20.33
CA PRO A 4 -12.30 33.61 -19.18
C PRO A 4 -13.56 32.77 -19.44
N GLY A 5 -14.04 32.75 -20.69
CA GLY A 5 -15.20 31.94 -21.11
C GLY A 5 -14.91 30.43 -21.13
N ALA A 6 -13.72 30.02 -21.60
CA ALA A 6 -13.32 28.62 -21.61
C ALA A 6 -13.17 28.06 -20.19
N ILE A 7 -12.71 28.90 -19.24
CA ILE A 7 -12.62 28.53 -17.83
C ILE A 7 -14.02 28.34 -17.23
N GLN A 8 -14.98 29.21 -17.55
CA GLN A 8 -16.36 29.06 -17.07
C GLN A 8 -17.05 27.81 -17.63
N GLU A 9 -16.82 27.46 -18.90
CA GLU A 9 -17.34 26.23 -19.49
C GLU A 9 -16.74 24.98 -18.84
N CYS A 10 -15.41 24.92 -18.65
CA CYS A 10 -14.79 23.80 -17.95
C CYS A 10 -15.26 23.65 -16.50
N VAL A 11 -15.46 24.76 -15.78
CA VAL A 11 -15.98 24.72 -14.40
C VAL A 11 -17.43 24.21 -14.37
N ARG A 12 -18.26 24.61 -15.35
CA ARG A 12 -19.63 24.10 -15.46
C ARG A 12 -19.65 22.61 -15.80
N GLU A 13 -18.84 22.18 -16.76
CA GLU A 13 -18.71 20.76 -17.15
C GLU A 13 -18.25 19.89 -15.97
N PHE A 14 -17.29 20.37 -15.19
CA PHE A 14 -16.83 19.70 -13.98
C PHE A 14 -17.91 19.62 -12.88
N GLN A 15 -18.76 20.64 -12.76
CA GLN A 15 -19.85 20.69 -11.78
C GLN A 15 -21.08 19.86 -12.20
N GLU A 16 -21.31 19.71 -13.51
CA GLU A 16 -22.40 18.90 -14.08
C GLU A 16 -22.03 17.42 -14.20
N GLN A 17 -20.73 17.09 -14.30
CA GLN A 17 -20.25 15.71 -14.28
C GLN A 17 -20.44 15.06 -12.91
N GLU A 18 -21.11 13.92 -12.91
CA GLU A 18 -21.31 13.10 -11.71
C GLU A 18 -19.93 12.64 -11.19
N LEU A 19 -19.66 12.81 -9.89
CA LEU A 19 -18.34 12.50 -9.29
C LEU A 19 -17.85 11.08 -9.62
N ALA A 20 -18.76 10.12 -9.78
CA ALA A 20 -18.43 8.74 -10.15
C ALA A 20 -17.88 8.59 -11.60
N SER A 21 -18.17 9.55 -12.48
CA SER A 21 -17.67 9.59 -13.86
C SER A 21 -16.28 10.22 -13.98
N ASN A 22 -15.79 10.86 -12.92
CA ASN A 22 -14.47 11.49 -12.90
C ASN A 22 -13.37 10.43 -12.65
N VAL A 23 -12.40 10.37 -13.55
CA VAL A 23 -11.25 9.46 -13.47
C VAL A 23 -10.46 9.69 -12.18
N ASP A 24 -10.26 10.94 -11.76
CA ASP A 24 -9.53 11.27 -10.52
C ASP A 24 -10.23 10.74 -9.28
N HIS A 25 -11.57 10.82 -9.26
CA HIS A 25 -12.37 10.25 -8.17
C HIS A 25 -12.24 8.73 -8.11
N SER A 26 -12.21 8.06 -9.27
CA SER A 26 -12.02 6.59 -9.33
C SER A 26 -10.65 6.18 -8.77
N VAL A 27 -9.59 6.94 -9.09
CA VAL A 27 -8.24 6.74 -8.55
C VAL A 27 -8.22 6.94 -7.03
N LEU A 28 -8.81 8.04 -6.54
CA LEU A 28 -8.90 8.30 -5.09
C LEU A 28 -9.71 7.23 -4.35
N GLN A 29 -10.78 6.71 -4.95
CA GLN A 29 -11.60 5.66 -4.37
C GLN A 29 -10.84 4.32 -4.31
N GLN A 30 -10.07 3.98 -5.36
CA GLN A 30 -9.18 2.82 -5.35
C GLN A 30 -8.11 2.95 -4.26
N GLN A 31 -7.46 4.12 -4.17
CA GLN A 31 -6.47 4.39 -3.13
C GLN A 31 -7.07 4.28 -1.72
N ARG A 32 -8.27 4.84 -1.50
CA ARG A 32 -8.98 4.72 -0.22
C ARG A 32 -9.21 3.25 0.14
N ASN A 33 -9.78 2.47 -0.78
CA ASN A 33 -10.07 1.06 -0.54
C ASN A 33 -8.78 0.26 -0.26
N HIS A 34 -7.68 0.57 -0.97
CA HIS A 34 -6.38 -0.02 -0.70
C HIS A 34 -5.86 0.33 0.70
N LEU A 35 -5.92 1.61 1.09
CA LEU A 35 -5.50 2.07 2.42
C LEU A 35 -6.33 1.43 3.54
N GLU A 36 -7.65 1.28 3.33
CA GLU A 36 -8.54 0.57 4.26
C GLU A 36 -8.13 -0.91 4.39
N GLY A 37 -7.84 -1.58 3.28
CA GLY A 37 -7.34 -2.95 3.25
C GLY A 37 -6.00 -3.09 3.98
N ARG A 38 -5.06 -2.17 3.73
CA ARG A 38 -3.75 -2.13 4.40
C ARG A 38 -3.91 -1.90 5.90
N LEU A 39 -4.75 -0.95 6.30
CA LEU A 39 -5.06 -0.66 7.70
C LEU A 39 -5.64 -1.89 8.42
N LEU A 40 -6.51 -2.66 7.76
CA LEU A 40 -7.05 -3.90 8.31
C LEU A 40 -5.94 -4.96 8.52
N ARG A 41 -5.06 -5.13 7.52
CA ARG A 41 -3.92 -6.05 7.60
C ARG A 41 -2.99 -5.69 8.76
N GLU A 42 -2.63 -4.42 8.90
CA GLU A 42 -1.78 -3.91 9.99
C GLU A 42 -2.41 -4.14 11.37
N ARG A 43 -3.71 -3.88 11.51
CA ARG A 43 -4.45 -4.16 12.75
C ARG A 43 -4.45 -5.65 13.09
N TYR A 44 -4.62 -6.51 12.09
CA TYR A 44 -4.59 -7.96 12.27
C TYR A 44 -3.20 -8.45 12.69
N LEU A 45 -2.15 -7.96 12.02
CA LEU A 45 -0.75 -8.27 12.34
C LEU A 45 -0.42 -7.86 13.77
N THR A 46 -0.81 -6.65 14.17
CA THR A 46 -0.61 -6.11 15.53
C THR A 46 -1.26 -7.01 16.59
N LYS A 47 -2.50 -7.45 16.36
CA LYS A 47 -3.20 -8.37 17.28
C LYS A 47 -2.50 -9.72 17.40
N ARG A 48 -2.02 -10.28 16.28
CA ARG A 48 -1.28 -11.56 16.29
C ARG A 48 0.05 -11.45 17.01
N LEU A 49 0.76 -10.32 16.85
CA LEU A 49 1.96 -10.00 17.60
C LEU A 49 1.68 -9.91 19.10
N GLN A 50 0.66 -9.17 19.52
CA GLN A 50 0.26 -9.08 20.92
C GLN A 50 -0.07 -10.45 21.52
N LEU A 51 -0.79 -11.29 20.76
CA LEU A 51 -1.09 -12.66 21.18
C LEU A 51 0.20 -13.48 21.35
N LEU A 52 1.12 -13.42 20.38
CA LEU A 52 2.40 -14.12 20.44
C LEU A 52 3.20 -13.68 21.68
N TYR A 53 3.33 -12.38 21.94
CA TYR A 53 4.01 -11.88 23.15
C TYR A 53 3.36 -12.39 24.43
N SER A 54 2.03 -12.37 24.50
CA SER A 54 1.29 -12.89 25.66
C SER A 54 1.48 -14.39 25.88
N GLN A 55 1.73 -15.14 24.80
CA GLN A 55 1.98 -16.57 24.85
C GLN A 55 3.42 -16.88 25.24
N ILE A 56 4.39 -16.12 24.70
CA ILE A 56 5.80 -16.21 25.10
C ILE A 56 5.95 -15.96 26.60
N ASP A 57 5.30 -14.93 27.13
CA ASP A 57 5.33 -14.59 28.56
C ASP A 57 4.80 -15.72 29.47
N LYS A 58 3.92 -16.57 28.93
CA LYS A 58 3.35 -17.72 29.65
C LYS A 58 4.18 -19.00 29.53
N THR A 59 5.20 -19.03 28.67
CA THR A 59 6.05 -20.22 28.52
C THR A 59 6.90 -20.44 29.77
N ARG A 60 6.96 -21.69 30.25
CA ARG A 60 7.68 -22.03 31.50
C ARG A 60 8.96 -22.80 31.26
N ASN A 61 9.16 -23.32 30.05
CA ASN A 61 10.36 -24.07 29.67
C ASN A 61 10.73 -23.82 28.20
N TYR A 62 11.96 -24.20 27.84
CA TYR A 62 12.54 -23.96 26.52
C TYR A 62 11.80 -24.74 25.41
N GLN A 63 11.29 -25.93 25.70
CA GLN A 63 10.58 -26.74 24.72
C GLN A 63 9.25 -26.10 24.33
N GLU A 64 8.46 -25.63 25.31
CA GLU A 64 7.22 -24.88 25.08
C GLU A 64 7.47 -23.61 24.26
N PHE A 65 8.58 -22.93 24.52
CA PHE A 65 8.98 -21.76 23.74
C PHE A 65 9.28 -22.10 22.28
N VAL A 66 10.05 -23.15 22.02
CA VAL A 66 10.35 -23.60 20.65
C VAL A 66 9.08 -24.04 19.93
N ASP A 67 8.22 -24.81 20.61
CA ASP A 67 6.95 -25.26 20.04
C ASP A 67 6.04 -24.08 19.70
N LEU A 68 6.01 -23.04 20.55
CA LEU A 68 5.28 -21.80 20.30
C LEU A 68 5.80 -21.03 19.07
N LEU A 69 7.12 -20.92 18.94
CA LEU A 69 7.75 -20.27 17.78
C LEU A 69 7.48 -21.05 16.49
N MET A 70 7.52 -22.38 16.55
CA MET A 70 7.19 -23.23 15.41
C MET A 70 5.72 -23.09 14.99
N ASN A 71 4.80 -22.99 15.95
CA ASN A 71 3.38 -22.74 15.70
C ASN A 71 3.10 -21.33 15.13
N SER A 72 3.96 -20.36 15.43
CA SER A 72 3.86 -18.98 14.93
C SER A 72 4.75 -18.69 13.72
N ARG A 73 5.34 -19.72 13.08
CA ARG A 73 6.29 -19.57 11.96
C ARG A 73 5.77 -18.71 10.81
N SER A 74 4.49 -18.77 10.48
CA SER A 74 3.89 -17.97 9.41
C SER A 74 3.93 -16.47 9.73
N LEU A 75 3.62 -16.10 10.97
CA LEU A 75 3.69 -14.73 11.48
C LEU A 75 5.15 -14.24 11.51
N LEU A 76 6.08 -15.05 12.01
CA LEU A 76 7.49 -14.70 12.06
C LEU A 76 8.06 -14.48 10.65
N ARG A 77 7.69 -15.32 9.69
CA ARG A 77 8.09 -15.14 8.28
C ARG A 77 7.56 -13.81 7.71
N GLU A 78 6.30 -13.48 7.99
CA GLU A 78 5.68 -12.22 7.57
C GLU A 78 6.44 -11.01 8.14
N ILE A 79 6.76 -11.03 9.43
CA ILE A 79 7.54 -9.98 10.12
C ILE A 79 8.94 -9.84 9.49
N PHE A 80 9.68 -10.93 9.34
CA PHE A 80 11.05 -10.86 8.79
C PHE A 80 11.07 -10.46 7.31
N THR A 81 10.03 -10.79 6.55
CA THR A 81 9.89 -10.34 5.16
C THR A 81 9.62 -8.84 5.09
N ALA A 82 8.70 -8.33 5.91
CA ALA A 82 8.40 -6.90 6.00
C ALA A 82 9.62 -6.10 6.47
N GLU A 83 10.36 -6.61 7.47
CA GLU A 83 11.60 -5.99 7.96
C GLU A 83 12.70 -6.01 6.89
N GLY A 84 12.80 -7.11 6.12
CA GLY A 84 13.73 -7.23 5.01
C GLY A 84 13.44 -6.24 3.88
N LEU A 85 12.17 -6.00 3.56
CA LEU A 85 11.75 -4.99 2.59
C LEU A 85 12.06 -3.57 3.08
N ALA A 86 11.73 -3.25 4.34
CA ALA A 86 12.04 -1.95 4.93
C ALA A 86 13.55 -1.64 4.94
N ARG A 87 14.40 -2.66 5.11
CA ARG A 87 15.86 -2.52 5.04
C ARG A 87 16.40 -2.37 3.61
N ARG A 88 15.68 -2.93 2.61
CA ARG A 88 16.05 -2.84 1.19
C ARG A 88 15.63 -1.51 0.56
N ALA A 89 14.53 -0.91 1.01
CA ALA A 89 14.08 0.44 0.62
C ALA A 89 15.00 1.60 1.10
N SER A 90 16.28 1.31 1.32
CA SER A 90 17.37 2.26 1.57
C SER A 90 17.69 3.01 0.27
N PRO A 91 18.15 4.28 0.30
CA PRO A 91 18.13 5.24 -0.83
C PRO A 91 19.16 4.97 -1.95
N ARG A 92 19.51 3.70 -2.19
CA ARG A 92 20.47 3.27 -3.22
C ARG A 92 19.84 2.69 -4.47
N ASP A 93 18.52 2.49 -4.49
CA ASP A 93 17.85 2.10 -5.72
C ASP A 93 17.75 3.33 -6.64
N PRO A 94 18.20 3.23 -7.90
CA PRO A 94 18.15 4.35 -8.83
C PRO A 94 16.69 4.65 -9.15
N GLU A 95 16.17 5.74 -8.59
CA GLU A 95 14.89 6.31 -9.00
C GLU A 95 15.00 6.72 -10.48
N LEU A 96 14.39 5.93 -11.36
CA LEU A 96 14.31 6.24 -12.78
C LEU A 96 13.27 7.33 -12.96
N ASP A 97 13.66 8.48 -13.52
CA ASP A 97 12.72 9.55 -13.83
C ASP A 97 11.94 9.22 -15.11
N TRP A 98 10.84 8.48 -14.95
CA TRP A 98 9.98 8.01 -16.04
C TRP A 98 9.30 9.15 -16.81
N SER A 99 9.23 10.36 -16.22
CA SER A 99 8.70 11.55 -16.89
C SER A 99 9.53 11.92 -18.13
N LYS A 100 10.84 11.62 -18.13
CA LYS A 100 11.74 11.81 -19.28
C LYS A 100 11.38 10.96 -20.49
N PHE A 101 10.63 9.88 -20.28
CA PHE A 101 10.17 8.96 -21.33
C PHE A 101 8.71 9.21 -21.73
N GLY A 102 8.08 10.25 -21.19
CA GLY A 102 6.67 10.57 -21.48
C GLY A 102 5.69 9.56 -20.92
N VAL A 103 6.10 8.77 -19.92
CA VAL A 103 5.26 7.78 -19.25
C VAL A 103 4.85 8.36 -17.90
N ASP A 104 3.55 8.62 -17.73
CA ASP A 104 2.99 8.88 -16.42
C ASP A 104 2.84 7.53 -15.70
N ILE A 105 3.72 7.29 -14.73
CA ILE A 105 3.72 6.07 -13.92
C ILE A 105 2.39 5.93 -13.19
N ALA A 106 1.80 7.02 -12.69
CA ALA A 106 0.56 6.95 -11.94
C ALA A 106 -0.59 6.49 -12.85
N GLU A 107 -0.63 6.98 -14.09
CA GLU A 107 -1.62 6.55 -15.08
C GLU A 107 -1.35 5.10 -15.56
N TYR A 108 -0.09 4.73 -15.76
CA TYR A 108 0.31 3.40 -16.22
C TYR A 108 0.05 2.31 -15.16
N VAL A 109 0.34 2.63 -13.89
CA VAL A 109 0.10 1.78 -12.73
C VAL A 109 -1.39 1.69 -12.42
N ALA A 110 -2.16 2.78 -12.56
CA ALA A 110 -3.63 2.76 -12.41
C ALA A 110 -4.35 1.87 -13.42
N ARG A 111 -3.75 1.65 -14.59
CA ARG A 111 -4.29 0.75 -15.63
C ARG A 111 -3.98 -0.74 -15.38
N ASN A 112 -3.15 -1.07 -14.38
CA ASN A 112 -2.68 -2.43 -14.15
C ASN A 112 -2.67 -2.76 -12.65
N ASP A 113 -3.67 -3.52 -12.20
CA ASP A 113 -3.89 -3.85 -10.78
C ASP A 113 -2.67 -4.53 -10.12
N GLU A 114 -1.91 -5.34 -10.88
CA GLU A 114 -0.70 -6.00 -10.40
C GLU A 114 0.46 -5.01 -10.18
N LEU A 115 0.60 -4.00 -11.06
CA LEU A 115 1.63 -2.96 -10.91
C LEU A 115 1.26 -1.98 -9.80
N LEU A 116 -0.04 -1.75 -9.58
CA LEU A 116 -0.51 -0.91 -8.48
C LEU A 116 -0.27 -1.56 -7.13
N ALA A 117 -0.35 -2.89 -7.04
CA ALA A 117 0.09 -3.62 -5.85
C ALA A 117 1.60 -3.45 -5.62
N LEU A 118 2.43 -3.62 -6.65
CA LEU A 118 3.89 -3.52 -6.55
C LEU A 118 4.40 -2.10 -6.25
N TYR A 119 3.81 -1.08 -6.87
CA TYR A 119 4.17 0.33 -6.65
C TYR A 119 3.86 0.77 -5.23
N ASN A 120 2.71 0.37 -4.69
CA ASN A 120 2.33 0.70 -3.32
C ASN A 120 3.06 -0.15 -2.25
N GLU A 121 3.64 -1.28 -2.64
CA GLU A 121 4.57 -2.08 -1.82
C GLU A 121 6.01 -1.55 -1.83
N GLY A 122 6.29 -0.49 -2.62
CA GLY A 122 7.63 0.09 -2.76
C GLY A 122 8.60 -0.81 -3.54
N LEU A 123 8.07 -1.67 -4.40
CA LEU A 123 8.81 -2.63 -5.23
C LEU A 123 8.98 -2.15 -6.69
N LEU A 124 8.50 -0.94 -7.01
CA LEU A 124 8.64 -0.24 -8.30
C LEU A 124 9.29 1.13 -8.08
#